data_AF-A0A5S4WP77-F1
#
_entry.id   AF-A0A5S4WP77-F1
#
_cell.length_a   1.000
_cell.length_b   1.000
_cell.length_c   1.000
_cell.angle_alpha   90.00
_cell.angle_beta   90.00
_cell.angle_gamma   90.00
#
_symmetry.space_group_name_H-M   'P 1'
#
loop_
_entity.id
_entity.type
_entity.pdbx_description
1 polymer ?
#
loop_
_entity_poly.entity_id
_entity_poly.type
_entity_poly.pdbx_seq_one_letter_code
_entity_poly.pdbx_strand_id
1 'polypeptide(L)'
;MARAAWKRPASPIGKKGPRKASPSYKRRSRQPWSTADVRMLRQLAKGNTPTGVMSIKLQRPITAIRSKAQREGISLKPINRSPYNRRATKTGARKRR
;
A
#
# COMPACT_ATOMS: atom_id res chain seq x y z
N MET A 1 30.93 -3.68 23.63
CA MET A 1 30.59 -3.77 22.19
C MET A 1 29.52 -2.73 21.83
N ALA A 2 29.73 -1.94 20.78
CA ALA A 2 28.75 -0.94 20.34
C ALA A 2 27.50 -1.62 19.75
N ARG A 3 26.31 -1.34 20.31
CA ARG A 3 25.04 -1.83 19.76
C ARG A 3 24.79 -1.19 18.39
N ALA A 4 24.42 -2.02 17.41
CA ALA A 4 24.08 -1.57 16.07
C ALA A 4 22.98 -0.48 16.11
N ALA A 5 23.14 0.57 15.31
CA ALA A 5 22.39 1.84 15.42
C ALA A 5 20.85 1.71 15.33
N TRP A 6 20.35 0.63 14.72
CA TRP A 6 18.93 0.29 14.56
C TRP A 6 18.29 -0.36 15.79
N LYS A 7 19.10 -0.79 16.77
CA LYS A 7 18.63 -1.34 18.07
C LYS A 7 18.68 -0.31 19.21
N ARG A 8 19.01 0.95 18.93
CA ARG A 8 19.05 2.04 19.92
C ARG A 8 17.62 2.54 20.22
N PRO A 9 17.27 2.83 21.49
CA PRO A 9 15.91 3.27 21.87
C PRO A 9 15.49 4.59 21.20
N ALA A 10 16.44 5.48 20.89
CA ALA A 10 16.20 6.73 20.16
C ALA A 10 16.33 6.61 18.62
N SER A 11 16.47 5.40 18.08
CA SER A 11 16.66 5.20 16.64
C SER A 11 15.38 5.51 15.85
N PRO A 12 15.41 6.43 14.86
CA PRO A 12 14.26 6.73 14.00
C PRO A 12 13.77 5.53 13.17
N ILE A 13 14.60 4.49 13.07
CA ILE A 13 14.37 3.27 12.29
C ILE A 13 13.74 2.14 13.15
N GLY A 14 13.69 2.30 14.48
CA GLY A 14 13.11 1.32 15.40
C GLY A 14 11.59 1.13 15.23
N LYS A 15 11.04 0.10 15.88
CA LYS A 15 9.62 -0.33 15.81
C LYS A 15 8.59 0.78 16.14
N LYS A 16 9.03 1.89 16.73
CA LYS A 16 8.19 3.04 17.15
C LYS A 16 8.75 4.40 16.69
N GLY A 17 9.39 4.46 15.52
CA GLY A 17 9.83 5.75 14.94
C GLY A 17 8.65 6.60 14.45
N PRO A 18 8.84 7.93 14.26
CA PRO A 18 7.78 8.86 13.84
C PRO A 18 7.12 8.44 12.51
N ARG A 19 7.88 7.84 11.59
CA ARG A 19 7.37 7.27 10.33
C ARG A 19 6.41 6.09 10.49
N LYS A 20 6.37 5.45 11.67
CA LYS A 20 5.48 4.31 11.99
C LYS A 20 4.33 4.69 12.91
N ALA A 21 4.41 5.84 13.61
CA ALA A 21 3.36 6.33 14.50
C ALA A 21 2.08 6.74 13.72
N SER A 22 2.24 7.37 12.55
CA SER A 22 1.12 7.82 11.71
C SER A 22 1.31 7.39 10.25
N PRO A 23 1.04 6.11 9.91
CA PRO A 23 1.17 5.66 8.54
C PRO A 23 0.25 6.43 7.59
N SER A 24 0.75 6.81 6.41
CA SER A 24 -0.01 7.57 5.41
C SER A 24 -1.34 6.89 5.03
N TYR A 25 -1.39 5.55 5.06
CA TYR A 25 -2.58 4.76 4.78
C TYR A 25 -3.65 4.75 5.89
N LYS A 26 -3.36 5.26 7.11
CA LYS A 26 -4.31 5.25 8.24
C LYS A 26 -4.97 6.62 8.47
N ARG A 27 -4.53 7.66 7.75
CA ARG A 27 -4.93 9.06 8.00
C ARG A 27 -6.44 9.29 7.94
N ARG A 28 -7.14 8.67 6.99
CA ARG A 28 -8.60 8.84 6.80
C ARG A 28 -9.43 7.65 7.26
N SER A 29 -8.90 6.79 8.14
CA SER A 29 -9.56 5.54 8.56
C SER A 29 -10.92 5.73 9.24
N ARG A 30 -11.14 6.85 9.94
CA ARG A 30 -12.37 7.16 10.69
C ARG A 30 -13.29 8.18 9.99
N GLN A 31 -12.94 8.61 8.79
CA GLN A 31 -13.74 9.58 8.05
C GLN A 31 -14.81 8.87 7.21
N PRO A 32 -15.99 9.49 7.02
CA PRO A 32 -17.00 8.96 6.11
C PRO A 32 -16.44 8.87 4.68
N TRP A 33 -17.00 7.99 3.86
CA TRP A 33 -16.62 7.87 2.46
C TRP A 33 -17.28 8.98 1.66
N SER A 34 -16.47 9.81 1.00
CA SER A 34 -16.98 10.76 0.02
C SER A 34 -17.35 10.03 -1.28
N THR A 35 -18.29 10.59 -2.04
CA THR A 35 -18.63 10.13 -3.40
C THR A 35 -17.40 10.11 -4.32
N ALA A 36 -16.49 11.09 -4.14
CA ALA A 36 -15.21 11.13 -4.86
C ALA A 36 -14.29 9.94 -4.51
N ASP A 37 -14.24 9.55 -3.24
CA ASP A 37 -13.44 8.39 -2.78
C ASP A 37 -13.98 7.09 -3.40
N VAL A 38 -15.31 6.94 -3.47
CA VAL A 38 -15.96 5.77 -4.07
C VAL A 38 -15.73 5.73 -5.59
N ARG A 39 -15.82 6.87 -6.28
CA ARG A 39 -15.51 6.97 -7.71
C ARG A 39 -14.06 6.58 -7.99
N MET A 40 -13.12 7.07 -7.18
CA MET A 40 -11.70 6.72 -7.28
C MET A 40 -11.47 5.23 -7.02
N LEU A 41 -12.11 4.66 -6.00
CA LEU A 41 -12.05 3.21 -5.71
C LEU A 41 -12.50 2.38 -6.92
N ARG A 42 -13.61 2.75 -7.56
CA ARG A 42 -14.13 2.08 -8.75
C ARG A 42 -13.16 2.17 -9.93
N GLN A 43 -12.54 3.33 -10.15
CA GLN A 43 -11.54 3.52 -11.20
C GLN A 43 -10.28 2.66 -10.97
N LEU A 44 -9.77 2.65 -9.74
CA LEU A 44 -8.61 1.83 -9.36
C LEU A 44 -8.90 0.34 -9.49
N ALA A 45 -10.12 -0.09 -9.12
CA ALA A 45 -10.56 -1.48 -9.26
C ALA A 45 -10.66 -1.88 -10.73
N LYS A 46 -11.22 -1.02 -11.60
CA LYS A 46 -11.26 -1.23 -13.05
C LYS A 46 -9.86 -1.38 -13.65
N GLY A 47 -8.88 -0.64 -13.12
CA GLY A 47 -7.47 -0.75 -13.49
C GLY A 47 -6.73 -1.95 -12.89
N ASN A 48 -7.40 -2.90 -12.23
CA ASN A 48 -6.79 -4.02 -11.51
C ASN A 48 -5.68 -3.58 -10.53
N THR A 49 -5.85 -2.42 -9.90
CA THR A 49 -4.85 -1.89 -8.98
C THR A 49 -4.80 -2.76 -7.71
N PRO A 50 -3.62 -3.15 -7.23
CA PRO A 50 -3.52 -3.88 -5.97
C PRO A 50 -4.09 -3.09 -4.79
N THR A 51 -4.71 -3.81 -3.85
CA THR A 51 -5.33 -3.23 -2.65
C THR A 51 -4.35 -2.43 -1.78
N GLY A 52 -3.07 -2.82 -1.75
CA GLY A 52 -2.03 -2.05 -1.06
C GLY A 52 -1.77 -0.68 -1.68
N VAL A 53 -1.77 -0.58 -3.01
CA VAL A 53 -1.60 0.70 -3.72
C VAL A 53 -2.84 1.58 -3.55
N MET A 54 -4.03 0.97 -3.60
CA MET A 54 -5.28 1.67 -3.29
C MET A 54 -5.27 2.27 -1.87
N SER A 55 -4.71 1.55 -0.89
CA SER A 55 -4.59 1.98 0.50
C SER A 55 -3.76 3.25 0.66
N ILE A 56 -2.69 3.37 -0.12
CA ILE A 56 -1.84 4.56 -0.13
C ILE A 56 -2.56 5.73 -0.83
N LYS A 57 -3.17 5.49 -2.00
CA LYS A 57 -3.87 6.54 -2.77
C LYS A 57 -5.08 7.12 -2.05
N LEU A 58 -5.89 6.26 -1.42
CA LEU A 58 -7.08 6.66 -0.68
C LEU A 58 -6.77 7.07 0.77
N GLN A 59 -5.53 6.89 1.23
CA GLN A 59 -5.10 7.12 2.61
C GLN A 59 -6.00 6.41 3.65
N ARG A 60 -6.53 5.24 3.25
CA ARG A 60 -7.46 4.40 4.02
C ARG A 60 -6.89 3.00 4.19
N PRO A 61 -7.16 2.32 5.32
CA PRO A 61 -6.64 0.99 5.57
C PRO A 61 -7.26 -0.04 4.62
N ILE A 62 -6.50 -1.09 4.31
CA ILE A 62 -6.91 -2.17 3.40
C ILE A 62 -8.24 -2.80 3.84
N THR A 63 -8.44 -2.98 5.15
CA THR A 63 -9.69 -3.53 5.70
C THR A 63 -10.91 -2.66 5.37
N ALA A 64 -10.79 -1.34 5.50
CA ALA A 64 -11.86 -0.41 5.16
C ALA A 64 -12.14 -0.41 3.65
N ILE A 65 -11.11 -0.51 2.82
CA ILE A 65 -11.25 -0.60 1.36
C ILE A 65 -12.00 -1.87 0.96
N ARG A 66 -11.63 -3.04 1.52
CA ARG A 66 -12.32 -4.31 1.25
C ARG A 66 -13.78 -4.26 1.70
N SER A 67 -14.02 -3.74 2.90
CA SER A 67 -15.38 -3.59 3.44
C SER A 67 -16.24 -2.66 2.58
N LYS A 68 -15.71 -1.50 2.16
CA LYS A 68 -16.44 -0.58 1.29
C LYS A 68 -16.66 -1.16 -0.10
N ALA A 69 -15.65 -1.79 -0.71
CA ALA A 69 -15.80 -2.40 -2.02
C ALA A 69 -16.87 -3.50 -2.02
N GLN A 70 -16.93 -4.32 -0.97
CA GLN A 70 -17.99 -5.32 -0.81
C GLN A 70 -19.38 -4.67 -0.72
N ARG A 71 -19.54 -3.59 0.04
CA ARG A 71 -20.80 -2.84 0.16
C ARG A 71 -21.23 -2.20 -1.17
N GLU A 72 -20.27 -1.72 -1.96
CA GLU A 72 -20.50 -1.07 -3.25
C GLU A 72 -20.59 -2.05 -4.43
N GLY A 73 -20.48 -3.37 -4.18
CA GLY A 73 -20.46 -4.40 -5.22
C GLY A 73 -19.24 -4.34 -6.14
N ILE A 74 -18.14 -3.73 -5.70
CA ILE A 74 -16.91 -3.59 -6.49
C ILE A 74 -16.01 -4.80 -6.21
N SER A 75 -15.78 -5.62 -7.23
CA SER A 75 -14.83 -6.73 -7.13
C SER A 75 -13.40 -6.20 -7.09
N LEU A 76 -12.67 -6.54 -6.02
CA LEU A 76 -11.23 -6.28 -5.88
C LEU A 76 -10.38 -7.50 -6.24
N LYS A 77 -11.00 -8.59 -6.73
CA LYS A 77 -10.27 -9.80 -7.12
C LYS A 77 -9.44 -9.50 -8.37
N PRO A 78 -8.14 -9.83 -8.38
CA PRO A 78 -7.41 -9.83 -9.63
C PRO A 78 -8.00 -10.94 -10.51
N ILE A 79 -8.40 -10.59 -11.73
CA ILE A 79 -8.69 -11.57 -12.77
C ILE A 79 -7.33 -12.14 -13.18
N ASN A 80 -6.88 -13.22 -12.53
CA ASN A 80 -5.68 -14.02 -12.87
C ASN A 80 -4.52 -13.24 -13.54
N ARG A 81 -4.06 -12.14 -12.94
CA ARG A 81 -2.95 -11.34 -13.48
C ARG A 81 -2.03 -10.86 -12.36
N SER A 82 -0.74 -11.13 -12.53
CA SER A 82 0.29 -10.58 -11.68
C SER A 82 0.20 -9.05 -11.68
N PRO A 83 0.23 -8.43 -10.51
CA PRO A 83 0.14 -6.99 -10.42
C PRO A 83 1.42 -6.40 -11.00
N TYR A 84 1.27 -5.68 -12.12
CA TYR A 84 2.34 -5.18 -12.99
C TYR A 84 3.02 -6.24 -13.88
N ASN A 85 3.06 -5.94 -15.18
CA ASN A 85 4.09 -6.42 -16.11
C ASN A 85 5.44 -5.84 -15.66
N ARG A 86 6.05 -6.38 -14.60
CA ARG A 86 7.46 -6.13 -14.30
C ARG A 86 8.25 -6.74 -15.46
N ARG A 87 8.51 -5.97 -16.51
CA ARG A 87 9.65 -6.22 -17.39
C ARG A 87 10.86 -6.16 -16.46
N ALA A 88 11.37 -7.32 -16.04
CA ALA A 88 12.62 -7.41 -15.33
C ALA A 88 13.68 -6.81 -16.24
N THR A 89 14.13 -5.58 -15.94
CA THR A 89 15.27 -5.00 -16.62
C THR A 89 16.44 -5.93 -16.33
N LYS A 90 17.01 -6.53 -17.39
CA LYS A 90 18.19 -7.38 -17.32
C LYS A 90 19.42 -6.54 -16.93
N THR A 91 19.44 -5.96 -15.75
CA THR A 91 20.57 -5.19 -15.22
C THR A 91 21.18 -6.02 -14.10
N GLY A 92 21.96 -7.02 -14.50
CA GLY A 92 22.58 -7.94 -13.55
C GLY A 92 23.53 -8.97 -14.15
N ALA A 93 23.60 -9.11 -15.47
CA ALA A 93 24.65 -9.90 -16.11
C ALA A 93 25.93 -9.06 -16.26
N ARG A 94 26.50 -8.58 -15.14
CA ARG A 94 27.90 -8.16 -15.13
C ARG A 94 28.72 -9.44 -15.16
N LYS A 95 28.94 -9.93 -16.38
CA LYS A 95 29.88 -11.02 -16.69
C LYS A 95 31.25 -10.55 -16.22
N ARG A 96 31.66 -10.98 -15.02
CA ARG A 96 33.07 -10.96 -14.63
C ARG A 96 33.74 -12.02 -15.50
N ARG A 97 34.47 -11.56 -16.51
CA ARG A 97 35.53 -12.29 -17.19
C ARG A 97 36.80 -11.52 -16.93
#